data_AF-A0A351TQ29-F1
#
_entry.id   AF-A0A351TQ29-F1
#
_cell.length_a   1.000
_cell.length_b   1.000
_cell.length_c   1.000
_cell.angle_alpha   90.00
_cell.angle_beta   90.00
_cell.angle_gamma   90.00
#
_symmetry.space_group_name_H-M   'P 1'
#
loop_
_entity.id
_entity.type
_entity.pdbx_description
1 polymer ?
#
loop_
_entity_poly.entity_id
_entity_poly.type
_entity_poly.pdbx_seq_one_letter_code
_entity_poly.pdbx_strand_id
1 'polypeptide(L)'
;MEEKEGTLMLRMDTMIVMDASCPQGTIVYARQLKEEIFTWAGMTVEIGRGTFRRGDILLKVDASLGEQHYNLKIEDEGAVLCGGSLTSLGWAVQTLRQIVRQSAGLLPHVAIDDEPDMKNRGFYHDATRGRIQTLENMKKLVDTLSFYKMNQLQ
;
A
#
# COMPACT_ATOMS: atom_id res chain seq x y z
N MET A 1 4.85 -9.83 12.05
CA MET A 1 3.73 -10.34 11.22
C MET A 1 3.18 -11.56 11.90
N GLU A 2 1.90 -11.52 12.23
CA GLU A 2 1.18 -12.68 12.77
C GLU A 2 0.23 -13.20 11.68
N GLU A 3 0.48 -14.41 11.20
CA GLU A 3 -0.45 -15.13 10.32
C GLU A 3 -1.56 -15.75 11.16
N LYS A 4 -2.80 -15.64 10.69
CA LYS A 4 -3.96 -16.26 11.33
C LYS A 4 -4.62 -17.22 10.34
N GLU A 5 -5.36 -18.19 10.87
CA GLU A 5 -6.18 -19.06 10.01
C GLU A 5 -7.29 -18.23 9.34
N GLY A 6 -7.44 -18.44 8.03
CA GLY A 6 -8.50 -17.83 7.22
C GLY A 6 -8.00 -16.95 6.08
N THR A 7 -8.92 -16.63 5.18
CA THR A 7 -8.66 -15.80 4.00
C THR A 7 -9.82 -14.85 3.76
N LEU A 8 -9.49 -13.59 3.48
CA LEU A 8 -10.42 -12.61 2.96
C LEU A 8 -10.47 -12.74 1.43
N MET A 9 -11.66 -13.04 0.92
CA MET A 9 -11.91 -13.10 -0.52
C MET A 9 -12.38 -11.74 -1.04
N LEU A 10 -11.63 -11.15 -1.97
CA LEU A 10 -12.06 -9.97 -2.72
C LEU A 10 -13.26 -10.34 -3.60
N ARG A 11 -14.28 -9.48 -3.62
CA ARG A 11 -15.53 -9.67 -4.33
C ARG A 11 -15.79 -8.51 -5.30
N MET A 12 -16.78 -8.67 -6.18
CA MET A 12 -17.15 -7.63 -7.15
C MET A 12 -17.70 -6.36 -6.49
N ASP A 13 -18.21 -6.47 -5.27
CA ASP A 13 -18.71 -5.36 -4.45
C ASP A 13 -17.64 -4.78 -3.51
N THR A 14 -16.44 -5.36 -3.46
CA THR A 14 -15.32 -4.82 -2.68
C THR A 14 -14.92 -3.46 -3.21
N MET A 15 -14.86 -2.49 -2.30
CA MET A 15 -14.37 -1.14 -2.57
C MET A 15 -13.11 -0.81 -1.79
N ILE A 16 -12.27 0.03 -2.39
CA ILE A 16 -11.20 0.73 -1.68
C ILE A 16 -11.82 2.01 -1.12
N VAL A 17 -12.02 2.04 0.20
CA VAL A 17 -12.67 3.13 0.91
C VAL A 17 -11.61 4.00 1.58
N MET A 18 -11.59 5.29 1.27
CA MET A 18 -10.79 6.27 1.99
C MET A 18 -11.62 6.89 3.11
N ASP A 19 -11.10 6.81 4.33
CA ASP A 19 -11.71 7.43 5.51
C ASP A 19 -11.69 8.97 5.44
N ALA A 20 -12.52 9.64 6.24
CA ALA A 20 -12.55 11.10 6.35
C ALA A 20 -11.21 11.71 6.79
N SER A 21 -10.39 10.96 7.55
CA SER A 21 -9.02 11.35 7.92
C SER A 21 -8.05 11.48 6.74
N CYS A 22 -8.38 10.89 5.58
CA CYS A 22 -7.46 10.82 4.47
C CYS A 22 -7.31 12.16 3.71
N PRO A 23 -6.07 12.68 3.57
CA PRO A 23 -5.82 13.86 2.74
C PRO A 23 -6.06 13.57 1.26
N GLN A 24 -6.02 14.60 0.42
CA GLN A 24 -6.27 14.46 -1.02
C GLN A 24 -5.28 13.51 -1.71
N GLY A 25 -4.03 13.46 -1.24
CA GLY A 25 -2.97 12.61 -1.81
C GLY A 25 -3.23 11.10 -1.71
N THR A 26 -4.12 10.64 -0.81
CA THR A 26 -4.42 9.22 -0.63
C THR A 26 -4.96 8.55 -1.91
N ILE A 27 -5.59 9.32 -2.80
CA ILE A 27 -6.12 8.81 -4.07
C ILE A 27 -5.05 8.15 -4.95
N VAL A 28 -3.80 8.59 -4.85
CA VAL A 28 -2.68 8.01 -5.60
C VAL A 28 -2.44 6.57 -5.15
N TYR A 29 -2.40 6.33 -3.84
CA TYR A 29 -2.21 4.99 -3.29
C TYR A 29 -3.42 4.07 -3.55
N ALA A 30 -4.64 4.61 -3.44
CA ALA A 30 -5.85 3.86 -3.78
C ALA A 30 -5.84 3.39 -5.26
N ARG A 31 -5.39 4.25 -6.18
CA ARG A 31 -5.24 3.90 -7.60
C ARG A 31 -4.17 2.84 -7.83
N GLN A 32 -3.00 2.98 -7.21
CA GLN A 32 -1.93 1.97 -7.28
C GLN A 32 -2.43 0.60 -6.81
N LEU A 33 -3.21 0.57 -5.73
CA LEU A 33 -3.78 -0.66 -5.22
C LEU A 33 -4.85 -1.23 -6.16
N LYS A 34 -5.74 -0.40 -6.71
CA LYS A 34 -6.74 -0.80 -7.72
C LYS A 34 -6.07 -1.45 -8.93
N GLU A 35 -5.01 -0.83 -9.45
CA GLU A 35 -4.24 -1.35 -10.58
C GLU A 35 -3.56 -2.68 -10.24
N GLU A 36 -3.01 -2.83 -9.03
CA GLU A 36 -2.39 -4.08 -8.59
C GLU A 36 -3.41 -5.21 -8.46
N ILE A 37 -4.57 -4.94 -7.85
CA ILE A 37 -5.68 -5.92 -7.73
C ILE A 37 -6.19 -6.32 -9.11
N PHE A 38 -6.39 -5.36 -10.02
CA PHE A 38 -6.78 -5.68 -11.40
C PHE A 38 -5.74 -6.57 -12.08
N THR A 39 -4.46 -6.24 -11.95
CA THR A 39 -3.37 -6.96 -12.61
C THR A 39 -3.23 -8.40 -12.12
N TRP A 40 -3.30 -8.63 -10.80
CA TRP A 40 -2.98 -9.93 -10.19
C TRP A 40 -4.20 -10.76 -9.81
N ALA A 41 -5.35 -10.14 -9.57
CA ALA A 41 -6.61 -10.83 -9.27
C ALA A 41 -7.62 -10.78 -10.42
N GLY A 42 -7.41 -9.96 -11.46
CA GLY A 42 -8.36 -9.79 -12.56
C GLY A 42 -9.65 -9.07 -12.16
N MET A 43 -9.65 -8.40 -11.01
CA MET A 43 -10.85 -7.80 -10.41
C MET A 43 -10.83 -6.27 -10.51
N THR A 44 -11.95 -5.70 -10.92
CA THR A 44 -12.15 -4.24 -10.90
C THR A 44 -12.83 -3.84 -9.60
N VAL A 45 -12.09 -3.17 -8.73
CA VAL A 45 -12.62 -2.58 -7.50
C VAL A 45 -12.85 -1.07 -7.68
N GLU A 46 -13.87 -0.53 -7.02
CA GLU A 46 -14.14 0.91 -7.05
C GLU A 46 -13.50 1.64 -5.88
N ILE A 47 -13.20 2.92 -6.09
CA ILE A 47 -12.58 3.78 -5.08
C ILE A 47 -13.63 4.78 -4.60
N GLY A 48 -13.85 4.85 -3.29
CA GLY A 48 -14.82 5.76 -2.68
C GLY A 48 -14.26 6.47 -1.45
N ARG A 49 -14.97 7.51 -1.01
CA ARG A 49 -14.83 8.08 0.34
C ARG A 49 -16.10 7.77 1.11
N GLY A 50 -15.98 7.28 2.34
CA GLY A 50 -17.15 6.99 3.15
C GLY A 50 -16.93 5.92 4.21
N THR A 51 -17.99 5.19 4.52
CA THR A 51 -18.03 4.19 5.58
C THR A 51 -17.50 2.84 5.10
N PHE A 52 -16.61 2.26 5.88
CA PHE A 52 -16.15 0.89 5.70
C PHE A 52 -17.30 -0.11 5.86
N ARG A 53 -17.37 -1.09 4.96
CA ARG A 53 -18.31 -2.21 5.03
C ARG A 53 -17.55 -3.53 4.98
N ARG A 54 -18.24 -4.60 5.37
CA ARG A 54 -17.67 -5.93 5.33
C ARG A 54 -17.14 -6.29 3.93
N GLY A 55 -15.88 -6.69 3.85
CA GLY A 55 -15.21 -7.07 2.61
C GLY A 55 -14.58 -5.91 1.82
N ASP A 56 -14.67 -4.67 2.33
CA ASP A 56 -13.98 -3.51 1.75
C ASP A 56 -12.49 -3.48 2.18
N ILE A 57 -11.74 -2.57 1.55
CA ILE A 57 -10.37 -2.22 1.91
C ILE A 57 -10.38 -0.76 2.41
N LEU A 58 -10.18 -0.54 3.70
CA LEU A 58 -10.15 0.79 4.31
C LEU A 58 -8.73 1.36 4.31
N LEU A 59 -8.59 2.59 3.83
CA LEU A 59 -7.42 3.43 3.99
C LEU A 59 -7.73 4.52 5.03
N LYS A 60 -6.91 4.61 6.08
CA LYS A 60 -7.06 5.55 7.18
C LYS A 60 -5.73 6.22 7.52
N VAL A 61 -5.78 7.50 7.90
CA VAL A 61 -4.64 8.18 8.55
C VAL A 61 -4.99 8.39 10.02
N ASP A 62 -4.07 8.02 10.91
CA ASP A 62 -4.25 8.18 12.35
C ASP A 62 -3.00 8.79 12.97
N ALA A 63 -3.04 10.10 13.19
CA ALA A 63 -1.91 10.87 13.70
C ALA A 63 -1.48 10.48 15.14
N SER A 64 -2.22 9.60 15.82
CA SER A 64 -1.77 9.02 17.09
C SER A 64 -0.65 7.97 16.90
N LEU A 65 -0.53 7.39 15.70
CA LEU A 65 0.59 6.54 15.31
C LEU A 65 1.82 7.40 14.98
N GLY A 66 3.01 6.81 15.11
CA GLY A 66 4.24 7.47 14.66
C GLY A 66 4.19 7.84 13.17
N GLU A 67 4.84 8.95 12.78
CA GLU A 67 4.81 9.46 11.40
C GLU A 67 5.20 8.41 10.34
N GLN A 68 6.12 7.52 10.69
CA GLN A 68 6.65 6.47 9.83
C GLN A 68 6.08 5.07 10.14
N HIS A 69 5.13 5.01 11.05
CA HIS A 69 4.52 3.78 11.54
C HIS A 69 3.20 3.51 10.80
N TYR A 70 2.93 2.24 10.52
CA TYR A 70 1.65 1.82 9.97
C TYR A 70 1.22 0.44 10.49
N ASN A 71 -0.09 0.23 10.46
CA ASN A 71 -0.73 -1.04 10.74
C ASN A 71 -1.50 -1.51 9.52
N LEU A 72 -1.45 -2.82 9.27
CA LEU A 72 -2.27 -3.49 8.27
C LEU A 72 -2.92 -4.69 8.92
N LYS A 73 -4.25 -4.78 8.80
CA LYS A 73 -5.03 -5.90 9.32
C LYS A 73 -5.91 -6.46 8.21
N ILE A 74 -5.87 -7.76 7.98
CA ILE A 74 -6.76 -8.48 7.07
C ILE A 74 -7.51 -9.53 7.88
N GLU A 75 -8.84 -9.43 7.91
CA GLU A 75 -9.74 -10.33 8.62
C GLU A 75 -11.03 -10.54 7.82
N ASP A 76 -11.96 -11.35 8.34
CA ASP A 76 -13.26 -11.65 7.72
C ASP A 76 -14.11 -10.41 7.41
N GLU A 77 -13.89 -9.33 8.16
CA GLU A 77 -14.59 -8.06 7.99
C GLU A 77 -13.99 -7.20 6.87
N GLY A 78 -12.77 -7.49 6.41
CA GLY A 78 -12.09 -6.73 5.37
C GLY A 78 -10.64 -6.41 5.71
N ALA A 79 -10.03 -5.57 4.88
CA ALA A 79 -8.66 -5.12 5.08
C ALA A 79 -8.62 -3.68 5.58
N VAL A 80 -7.87 -3.39 6.64
CA VAL A 80 -7.73 -2.06 7.23
C VAL A 80 -6.26 -1.67 7.22
N LEU A 81 -5.95 -0.58 6.51
CA LEU A 81 -4.62 0.01 6.41
C LEU A 81 -4.64 1.36 7.12
N CYS A 82 -3.83 1.51 8.15
CA CYS A 82 -3.75 2.70 8.97
C CYS A 82 -2.31 3.20 9.02
N GLY A 83 -2.05 4.44 8.59
CA GLY A 83 -0.72 5.05 8.69
C GLY A 83 -0.74 6.28 9.61
N GLY A 84 0.33 6.49 10.38
CA GLY A 84 0.53 7.74 11.13
C GLY A 84 0.71 9.00 10.28
N SER A 85 1.00 8.85 8.99
CA SER A 85 1.04 9.91 8.00
C SER A 85 0.53 9.41 6.66
N LEU A 86 0.39 10.33 5.69
CA LEU A 86 0.13 9.95 4.31
C LEU A 86 1.22 9.02 3.76
N THR A 87 2.48 9.29 4.10
CA THR A 87 3.63 8.50 3.63
C THR A 87 3.60 7.08 4.19
N SER A 88 3.36 6.91 5.49
CA SER A 88 3.29 5.58 6.09
C SER A 88 2.04 4.80 5.67
N LEU A 89 0.92 5.48 5.39
CA LEU A 89 -0.23 4.86 4.72
C LEU A 89 0.16 4.35 3.31
N GLY A 90 0.96 5.12 2.57
CA GLY A 90 1.54 4.68 1.31
C GLY A 90 2.36 3.40 1.43
N TRP A 91 3.13 3.25 2.52
CA TRP A 91 3.88 2.03 2.82
C TRP A 91 2.98 0.85 3.19
N ALA A 92 1.90 1.08 3.95
CA ALA A 92 0.88 0.06 4.19
C ALA A 92 0.28 -0.48 2.89
N VAL A 93 0.00 0.43 1.93
CA VAL A 93 -0.49 0.06 0.61
C VAL A 93 0.55 -0.77 -0.16
N GLN A 94 1.85 -0.45 -0.07
CA GLN A 94 2.88 -1.28 -0.71
C GLN A 94 2.90 -2.70 -0.14
N THR A 95 2.74 -2.86 1.18
CA THR A 95 2.64 -4.18 1.82
C THR A 95 1.42 -4.95 1.32
N LEU A 96 0.26 -4.30 1.23
CA LEU A 96 -0.93 -4.96 0.68
C LEU A 96 -0.75 -5.34 -0.79
N ARG A 97 -0.11 -4.49 -1.60
CA ARG A 97 0.23 -4.81 -2.99
C ARG A 97 1.10 -6.06 -3.08
N GLN A 98 2.09 -6.21 -2.21
CA GLN A 98 2.93 -7.42 -2.13
C GLN A 98 2.10 -8.67 -1.80
N ILE A 99 1.16 -8.56 -0.86
CA ILE A 99 0.26 -9.66 -0.49
C ILE A 99 -0.65 -10.04 -1.67
N VAL A 100 -1.20 -9.06 -2.38
CA VAL A 100 -2.01 -9.26 -3.60
C VAL A 100 -1.21 -9.96 -4.69
N ARG A 101 0.08 -9.64 -4.89
CA ARG A 101 0.92 -10.36 -5.86
C ARG A 101 1.08 -11.84 -5.55
N GLN A 102 1.12 -12.19 -4.27
CA GLN A 102 1.33 -13.56 -3.81
C GLN A 102 0.04 -14.37 -3.74
N SER A 103 -1.09 -13.70 -3.48
CA SER A 103 -2.36 -14.36 -3.10
C SER A 103 -3.53 -14.00 -4.01
N ALA A 104 -3.31 -13.14 -5.00
CA ALA A 104 -4.34 -12.61 -5.91
C ALA A 104 -5.53 -12.02 -5.13
N GLY A 105 -6.73 -12.56 -5.35
CA GLY A 105 -7.96 -12.14 -4.67
C GLY A 105 -8.28 -12.87 -3.35
N LEU A 106 -7.44 -13.81 -2.91
CA LEU A 106 -7.61 -14.56 -1.66
C LEU A 106 -6.56 -14.12 -0.65
N LEU A 107 -6.81 -13.00 0.03
CA LEU A 107 -5.84 -12.39 0.93
C LEU A 107 -5.78 -13.16 2.25
N PRO A 108 -4.60 -13.60 2.73
CA PRO A 108 -4.48 -14.29 4.01
C PRO A 108 -4.84 -13.37 5.18
N HIS A 109 -5.41 -13.94 6.23
CA HIS A 109 -5.59 -13.20 7.48
C HIS A 109 -4.24 -12.88 8.11
N VAL A 110 -4.01 -11.60 8.36
CA VAL A 110 -2.72 -11.13 8.86
C VAL A 110 -2.90 -9.88 9.70
N ALA A 111 -2.09 -9.75 10.74
CA ALA A 111 -1.83 -8.50 11.42
C ALA A 111 -0.36 -8.11 11.25
N ILE A 112 -0.15 -6.90 10.75
CA ILE A 112 1.16 -6.30 10.53
C ILE A 112 1.19 -4.98 11.29
N ASP A 113 2.25 -4.85 12.09
CA ASP A 113 2.65 -3.65 12.78
C ASP A 113 4.09 -3.38 12.34
N ASP A 114 4.35 -2.26 11.68
CA ASP A 114 5.60 -2.05 10.96
C ASP A 114 6.03 -0.57 10.96
N GLU A 115 7.31 -0.37 11.20
CA GLU A 115 8.00 0.91 11.14
C GLU A 115 9.46 0.70 10.75
N PRO A 116 10.11 1.69 10.11
CA PRO A 116 11.49 1.53 9.69
C PRO A 116 12.47 1.75 10.85
N ASP A 117 13.44 0.85 10.99
CA ASP A 117 14.58 1.04 11.91
C ASP A 117 15.40 2.30 11.58
N MET A 118 15.47 2.65 10.29
CA MET A 118 16.20 3.80 9.78
C MET A 118 15.24 4.78 9.11
N LYS A 119 15.20 6.01 9.62
CA LYS A 119 14.35 7.09 9.06
C LYS A 119 14.64 7.41 7.60
N ASN A 120 15.91 7.31 7.20
CA ASN A 120 16.37 7.59 5.85
C ASN A 120 16.89 6.30 5.20
N ARG A 121 16.33 5.93 4.06
CA ARG A 121 16.62 4.72 3.30
C ARG A 121 16.86 5.12 1.84
N GLY A 122 18.13 5.32 1.53
CA GLY A 122 18.57 5.91 0.29
C GLY A 122 19.10 4.89 -0.73
N PHE A 123 18.85 5.19 -2.00
CA PHE A 123 19.52 4.56 -3.13
C PHE A 123 20.36 5.61 -3.85
N TYR A 124 21.65 5.36 -4.01
CA TYR A 124 22.56 6.24 -4.75
C TYR A 124 22.66 5.78 -6.21
N HIS A 125 22.30 6.67 -7.14
CA HIS A 125 22.38 6.44 -8.57
C HIS A 125 23.58 7.19 -9.18
N ASP A 126 24.64 6.45 -9.51
CA ASP A 126 25.79 7.02 -10.21
C ASP A 126 25.43 7.39 -11.66
N ALA A 127 25.08 8.66 -11.88
CA ALA A 127 24.79 9.20 -13.19
C ALA A 127 26.04 9.50 -14.04
N THR A 128 27.25 9.33 -13.48
CA THR A 128 28.52 9.69 -14.15
C THR A 128 29.13 8.54 -14.94
N ARG A 129 28.67 7.30 -14.70
CA ARG A 129 29.20 6.09 -15.33
C ARG A 129 28.11 5.29 -16.03
N GLY A 130 28.46 4.71 -17.18
CA GLY A 130 27.54 3.90 -17.97
C GLY A 130 26.60 4.73 -18.84
N ARG A 131 25.49 4.10 -19.28
CA ARG A 131 24.48 4.79 -20.10
C ARG A 131 23.61 5.68 -19.22
N ILE A 132 23.50 6.95 -19.59
CA ILE A 132 22.58 7.90 -18.98
C ILE A 132 21.15 7.34 -19.10
N GLN A 133 20.46 7.22 -17.97
CA GLN A 133 19.08 6.75 -17.94
C GLN A 133 18.15 7.79 -18.57
N THR A 134 17.14 7.32 -19.29
CA THR A 134 16.05 8.19 -19.74
C THR A 134 15.20 8.62 -18.54
N LEU A 135 14.49 9.74 -18.66
CA LEU A 135 13.54 10.17 -17.62
C LEU A 135 12.48 9.09 -17.32
N GLU A 136 12.07 8.33 -18.34
CA GLU A 136 11.13 7.22 -18.17
C GLU A 136 11.72 6.10 -17.30
N ASN A 137 12.98 5.72 -17.54
CA ASN A 137 13.66 4.73 -16.71
C ASN A 137 13.87 5.23 -15.28
N MET A 138 14.17 6.52 -15.11
CA MET A 138 14.29 7.12 -13.77
C MET A 138 12.96 7.08 -13.01
N LYS A 139 11.83 7.33 -13.68
CA LYS A 139 10.50 7.16 -13.07
C LYS A 139 10.24 5.71 -12.65
N LYS A 140 10.53 4.74 -13.52
CA LYS A 140 10.41 3.30 -13.19
C LYS A 140 11.29 2.91 -12.00
N LEU A 141 12.50 3.47 -11.91
CA LEU A 141 13.38 3.28 -10.77
C LEU A 141 12.73 3.82 -9.49
N VAL A 142 12.23 5.06 -9.51
CA VAL A 142 11.55 5.68 -8.35
C VAL A 142 10.30 4.88 -7.94
N ASP A 143 9.51 4.38 -8.90
CA ASP A 143 8.34 3.55 -8.62
C ASP A 143 8.75 2.23 -7.95
N THR A 144 9.85 1.62 -8.40
CA THR A 144 10.42 0.40 -7.80
C THR A 144 10.92 0.67 -6.39
N LEU A 145 11.67 1.75 -6.19
CA LEU A 145 12.17 2.14 -4.87
C LEU A 145 11.03 2.42 -3.89
N SER A 146 9.99 3.12 -4.35
CA SER A 146 8.80 3.43 -3.56
C SER A 146 8.04 2.16 -3.16
N PHE A 147 7.93 1.18 -4.06
CA PHE A 147 7.32 -0.13 -3.78
C PHE A 147 8.05 -0.86 -2.65
N TYR A 148 9.37 -0.73 -2.57
CA TYR A 148 10.19 -1.27 -1.48
C TYR A 148 10.41 -0.29 -0.31
N LYS A 149 9.57 0.75 -0.20
CA LYS A 149 9.58 1.73 0.89
C LYS A 149 10.89 2.50 1.06
N MET A 150 11.72 2.59 0.02
CA MET A 150 12.87 3.49 -0.04
C MET A 150 12.37 4.93 -0.19
N ASN A 151 12.99 5.87 0.51
CA ASN A 151 12.48 7.25 0.60
C ASN A 151 13.47 8.33 0.16
N GLN A 152 14.66 7.95 -0.30
CA GLN A 152 15.64 8.86 -0.89
C GLN A 152 16.24 8.24 -2.15
N LEU A 153 16.32 9.05 -3.21
CA LEU A 153 17.09 8.77 -4.41
C LEU A 153 18.12 9.89 -4.54
N GLN A 154 19.40 9.54 -4.53
CA GLN A 154 20.54 10.46 -4.54
C GLN A 154 21.37 10.29 -5.80
#